data_AF-A0A2Z3GHZ6-F1
#
_entry.id   AF-A0A2Z3GHZ6-F1
#
_cell.length_a   1.000
_cell.length_b   1.000
_cell.length_c   1.000
_cell.angle_alpha   90.00
_cell.angle_beta   90.00
_cell.angle_gamma   90.00
#
_symmetry.space_group_name_H-M   'P 1'
#
loop_
_entity.id
_entity.type
_entity.pdbx_description
1 polymer ?
#
loop_
_entity_poly.entity_id
_entity_poly.type
_entity_poly.pdbx_seq_one_letter_code
_entity_poly.pdbx_strand_id
1 'polypeptide(L)'
;MAVPDSAVARLAAAVRIPTVSTSDFAQTDTAQFGRFGAFLRQAFPRVQQALTCQKFNTYGLLYEWKGRNPALPPLLLLAHYDVVPMQPGSAAQ
;
A
#
# COMPACT_ATOMS: atom_id res chain seq x y z
N MET A 1 -22.59 -0.37 -10.00
CA MET A 1 -21.39 0.12 -10.73
C MET A 1 -20.43 -1.05 -10.83
N ALA A 2 -20.02 -1.46 -12.03
CA ALA A 2 -19.10 -2.59 -12.20
C ALA A 2 -17.67 -2.17 -11.79
N VAL A 3 -16.93 -3.08 -11.16
CA VAL A 3 -15.50 -2.87 -10.88
C VAL A 3 -14.77 -2.92 -12.23
N PRO A 4 -13.99 -1.89 -12.60
CA PRO A 4 -13.27 -1.92 -13.88
C PRO A 4 -12.16 -2.96 -13.83
N ASP A 5 -11.89 -3.64 -14.95
CA ASP A 5 -10.83 -4.65 -15.07
C ASP A 5 -9.46 -4.13 -14.62
N SER A 6 -9.20 -2.84 -14.81
CA SER A 6 -7.96 -2.20 -14.34
C SER A 6 -7.79 -2.25 -12.81
N ALA A 7 -8.88 -2.23 -12.03
CA ALA A 7 -8.82 -2.36 -10.59
C ALA A 7 -8.47 -3.80 -10.18
N VAL A 8 -9.05 -4.79 -10.85
CA VAL A 8 -8.72 -6.22 -10.65
C VAL A 8 -7.26 -6.48 -11.02
N ALA A 9 -6.78 -5.95 -12.15
CA ALA A 9 -5.40 -6.08 -12.58
C ALA A 9 -4.41 -5.45 -11.59
N ARG A 10 -4.70 -4.25 -11.06
CA ARG A 10 -3.87 -3.60 -10.03
C ARG A 10 -3.85 -4.40 -8.74
N LEU A 11 -5.00 -4.91 -8.29
CA LEU A 11 -5.07 -5.75 -7.10
C LEU A 11 -4.26 -7.03 -7.27
N ALA A 12 -4.42 -7.73 -8.40
CA ALA A 12 -3.67 -8.94 -8.70
C ALA A 12 -2.16 -8.68 -8.79
N ALA A 13 -1.73 -7.52 -9.29
CA ALA A 13 -0.32 -7.13 -9.29
C ALA A 13 0.20 -6.84 -7.86
N ALA A 14 -0.59 -6.14 -7.04
CA ALA A 14 -0.26 -5.81 -5.66
C ALA A 14 -0.06 -7.07 -4.79
N VAL A 15 -0.98 -8.04 -4.88
CA VAL A 15 -0.93 -9.29 -4.09
C VAL A 15 0.28 -10.17 -4.42
N ARG A 16 0.84 -10.05 -5.64
CA ARG A 16 2.06 -10.78 -6.04
C ARG A 16 3.35 -10.17 -5.48
N ILE A 17 3.29 -9.03 -4.80
CA ILE A 17 4.43 -8.44 -4.10
C ILE A 17 4.36 -8.93 -2.64
N PRO A 18 5.27 -9.82 -2.20
CA PRO A 18 5.18 -10.47 -0.89
C PRO A 18 5.67 -9.54 0.23
N THR A 19 4.87 -8.57 0.62
CA THR A 19 5.10 -7.65 1.75
C THR A 19 4.91 -8.37 3.09
N VAL A 20 5.56 -9.51 3.27
CA VAL A 20 5.45 -10.36 4.45
C VAL A 20 6.19 -9.70 5.61
N SER A 21 5.46 -9.38 6.69
CA SER A 21 5.99 -8.82 7.93
C SER A 21 6.02 -9.89 9.01
N THR A 22 7.08 -9.90 9.82
CA THR A 22 7.32 -10.85 10.92
C THR A 22 7.37 -10.13 12.25
N SER A 23 7.07 -10.84 13.35
CA SER A 23 7.16 -10.25 14.71
C SER A 23 8.56 -9.74 15.04
N ASP A 24 9.59 -10.37 14.47
CA ASP A 24 10.96 -9.84 14.45
C ASP A 24 11.19 -9.11 13.13
N PHE A 25 11.19 -7.77 13.17
CA PHE A 25 11.36 -6.91 11.99
C PHE A 25 12.70 -7.14 11.27
N ALA A 26 13.75 -7.59 11.97
CA ALA A 26 15.05 -7.86 11.35
C ALA A 26 14.98 -9.01 10.34
N GLN A 27 13.98 -9.88 10.45
CA GLN A 27 13.75 -11.02 9.54
C GLN A 27 12.82 -10.68 8.36
N THR A 28 12.25 -9.47 8.35
CA THR A 28 11.36 -9.02 7.26
C THR A 28 12.17 -8.66 6.02
N ASP A 29 11.81 -9.20 4.85
CA ASP A 29 12.37 -8.78 3.55
C ASP A 29 11.84 -7.38 3.18
N THR A 30 12.51 -6.37 3.71
CA THR A 30 12.10 -4.97 3.50
C THR A 30 12.22 -4.50 2.05
N ALA A 31 12.93 -5.23 1.18
CA ALA A 31 12.99 -4.89 -0.24
C ALA A 31 11.61 -4.98 -0.92
N GLN A 32 10.73 -5.87 -0.44
CA GLN A 32 9.37 -6.00 -0.97
C GLN A 32 8.51 -4.77 -0.67
N PHE A 33 8.74 -4.11 0.47
CA PHE A 33 8.06 -2.87 0.84
C PHE A 33 8.51 -1.71 -0.07
N GLY A 34 9.81 -1.65 -0.39
CA GLY A 34 10.33 -0.73 -1.40
C GLY A 34 9.71 -0.96 -2.78
N ARG A 35 9.60 -2.23 -3.20
CA ARG A 35 8.96 -2.65 -4.45
C ARG A 35 7.47 -2.29 -4.48
N PHE A 36 6.75 -2.49 -3.37
CA PHE A 36 5.34 -2.11 -3.25
C PHE A 36 5.15 -0.60 -3.35
N GLY A 37 5.99 0.19 -2.68
CA GLY A 37 5.97 1.64 -2.78
C GLY A 37 6.26 2.15 -4.20
N ALA A 38 7.15 1.50 -4.95
CA ALA A 38 7.39 1.80 -6.36
C ALA A 38 6.18 1.44 -7.24
N PHE A 39 5.57 0.28 -6.99
CA PHE A 39 4.34 -0.16 -7.65
C PHE A 39 3.20 0.86 -7.44
N LEU A 40 2.97 1.35 -6.23
CA LEU A 40 1.94 2.36 -5.96
C LEU A 40 2.13 3.64 -6.79
N ARG A 41 3.37 4.11 -6.94
CA ARG A 41 3.68 5.29 -7.77
C ARG A 41 3.36 5.06 -9.24
N GLN A 42 3.68 3.88 -9.77
CA GLN A 42 3.41 3.52 -11.16
C GLN A 42 1.93 3.24 -11.42
N ALA A 43 1.25 2.55 -10.51
CA ALA A 43 -0.13 2.11 -10.67
C ALA A 43 -1.15 3.25 -10.49
N PHE A 44 -0.79 4.30 -9.75
CA PHE A 44 -1.66 5.43 -9.43
C PHE A 44 -1.00 6.79 -9.73
N PRO A 45 -0.68 7.09 -11.00
CA PRO A 45 0.04 8.33 -11.36
C PRO A 45 -0.75 9.60 -10.98
N ARG A 46 -2.09 9.56 -11.07
CA ARG A 46 -2.95 10.69 -10.66
C ARG A 46 -2.87 10.99 -9.17
N VAL A 47 -2.71 9.96 -8.33
CA VAL A 47 -2.52 10.13 -6.88
C VAL A 47 -1.20 10.85 -6.62
N GLN A 48 -0.12 10.45 -7.31
CA GLN A 48 1.20 11.09 -7.16
C GLN A 48 1.21 12.54 -7.66
N GLN A 49 0.40 12.87 -8.65
CA GLN A 49 0.27 14.23 -9.19
C GLN A 49 -0.58 15.14 -8.29
N ALA A 50 -1.63 14.59 -7.66
CA ALA A 50 -2.61 15.37 -6.92
C ALA A 50 -2.31 15.48 -5.42
N LEU A 51 -1.57 14.53 -4.86
CA LEU A 51 -1.33 14.40 -3.42
C LEU A 51 0.14 14.61 -3.08
N THR A 52 0.40 15.23 -1.93
CA THR A 52 1.75 15.30 -1.37
C THR A 52 2.03 14.00 -0.62
N CYS A 53 3.04 13.25 -1.04
CA CYS A 53 3.46 12.02 -0.36
C CYS A 53 4.62 12.32 0.61
N GLN A 54 4.43 12.00 1.89
CA GLN A 54 5.49 12.00 2.90
C GLN A 54 5.80 10.55 3.32
N LYS A 55 7.08 10.28 3.62
CA LYS A 55 7.54 8.97 4.10
C LYS A 55 7.90 9.02 5.57
N PHE A 56 7.49 8.00 6.31
CA PHE A 56 7.83 7.81 7.73
C PHE A 56 8.53 6.47 7.91
N ASN A 57 9.61 6.43 8.71
CA ASN A 57 10.36 5.20 9.01
C ASN A 57 10.63 4.33 7.76
N THR A 58 10.98 4.99 6.65
CA THR A 58 11.26 4.42 5.32
C THR A 58 10.03 3.93 4.53
N TYR A 59 9.11 3.18 5.14
CA TYR A 59 8.03 2.47 4.43
C TYR A 59 6.62 2.98 4.75
N GLY A 60 6.43 3.76 5.82
CA GLY A 60 5.15 4.44 6.09
C GLY A 60 4.89 5.50 5.02
N LEU A 61 3.69 5.52 4.44
CA LEU A 61 3.30 6.47 3.40
C LEU A 61 2.10 7.30 3.88
N LEU A 62 2.28 8.62 3.95
CA LEU A 62 1.20 9.57 4.17
C LEU A 62 0.95 10.33 2.87
N TYR A 63 -0.27 10.21 2.34
CA TYR A 63 -0.73 10.99 1.21
C TYR A 63 -1.65 12.09 1.71
N GLU A 64 -1.18 13.33 1.66
CA GLU A 64 -1.98 14.50 2.04
C GLU A 64 -2.77 15.00 0.83
N TRP A 65 -4.10 14.97 0.95
CA TRP A 65 -5.00 15.66 0.02
C TRP A 65 -5.50 16.95 0.64
N LYS A 66 -4.96 18.08 0.20
CA LYS A 66 -5.39 19.38 0.71
C LYS A 66 -6.84 19.66 0.31
N GLY A 67 -7.72 19.72 1.32
CA GLY A 67 -9.12 20.10 1.15
C GLY A 67 -9.27 21.55 0.69
N ARG A 68 -10.38 21.85 0.01
CA ARG A 68 -10.67 23.22 -0.47
C ARG A 68 -11.06 24.17 0.66
N ASN A 69 -11.63 23.65 1.75
CA ASN A 69 -12.01 24.43 2.93
C ASN A 69 -11.14 24.02 4.13
N PRO A 70 -10.13 24.83 4.51
CA PRO A 70 -9.23 24.50 5.62
C PRO A 70 -9.89 24.63 7.00
N ALA A 71 -11.11 25.16 7.11
CA ALA A 71 -11.82 25.27 8.38
C ALA A 71 -12.51 23.95 8.80
N LEU A 72 -12.65 22.99 7.88
CA LEU A 72 -13.22 21.68 8.19
C LEU A 72 -12.17 20.76 8.84
N PRO A 73 -12.56 19.88 9.77
CA PRO A 73 -11.65 18.89 10.32
C PRO A 73 -11.16 17.92 9.23
N PRO A 74 -9.91 17.43 9.32
CA PRO A 74 -9.39 16.46 8.36
C PRO A 74 -10.07 15.09 8.52
N LEU A 75 -10.18 14.36 7.42
CA LEU A 75 -10.53 12.93 7.41
C LEU A 75 -9.23 12.11 7.31
N LEU A 76 -9.04 11.17 8.23
CA LEU A 76 -7.93 10.22 8.17
C LEU A 76 -8.43 8.86 7.66
N LEU A 77 -7.83 8.39 6.56
CA LEU A 77 -8.03 7.04 6.03
C LEU A 77 -6.77 6.23 6.30
N LEU A 78 -6.90 5.13 7.05
CA LEU A 78 -5.79 4.26 7.43
C LEU A 78 -5.94 2.90 6.77
N ALA A 79 -4.82 2.38 6.30
CA ALA A 79 -4.68 1.02 5.79
C ALA A 79 -3.24 0.56 6.02
N HIS A 80 -3.05 -0.75 5.97
CA HIS A 80 -1.74 -1.37 5.93
C HIS A 80 -1.66 -2.25 4.68
N TYR A 81 -0.44 -2.52 4.23
CA TYR A 81 -0.18 -3.30 3.01
C TYR A 81 0.78 -4.46 3.25
N ASP A 82 1.19 -4.67 4.51
CA ASP A 82 1.89 -5.87 4.93
C ASP A 82 0.93 -7.03 5.15
N VAL A 83 1.45 -8.24 4.99
CA VAL A 83 0.74 -9.49 5.23
C VAL A 83 1.56 -10.36 6.18
N VAL A 84 0.91 -11.35 6.76
CA VAL A 84 1.60 -12.34 7.62
C VAL A 84 2.16 -13.49 6.79
N PRO A 85 3.15 -14.25 7.31
CA PRO A 85 3.63 -15.46 6.67
C PRO A 85 2.50 -16.47 6.46
N MET A 86 2.56 -17.23 5.37
CA MET A 86 1.65 -18.33 5.12
C MET A 86 1.81 -19.39 6.22
N GLN A 87 0.69 -19.86 6.79
CA GLN A 87 0.69 -20.88 7.83
C GLN A 87 1.03 -22.25 7.22
N PRO A 88 2.04 -22.98 7.71
CA PRO A 88 2.34 -24.33 7.20
C PRO A 88 1.08 -25.21 7.21
N GLY A 89 0.76 -25.84 6.08
CA GLY A 89 -0.46 -26.64 5.91
C GLY A 89 -1.73 -25.88 5.51
N SER A 90 -1.68 -24.54 5.43
CA SER A 90 -2.75 -23.71 4.82
C SER A 90 -2.66 -23.64 3.28
N ALA A 91 -1.62 -24.22 2.70
CA ALA A 91 -1.61 -24.56 1.28
C ALA A 91 -2.63 -25.70 1.04
N ALA A 92 -3.90 -25.33 0.86
CA ALA A 92 -4.92 -26.20 0.31
C ALA A 92 -4.59 -26.46 -1.19
N GLN A 93 -4.57 -27.73 -1.61
CA GLN A 93 -5.67 -28.43 -2.32
C GLN A 93 -5.94 -27.88 -3.72
#